data_AF-A0A931VTB6-F1
#
_entry.id   AF-A0A931VTB6-F1
#
_cell.length_a   1.000
_cell.length_b   1.000
_cell.length_c   1.000
_cell.angle_alpha   90.00
_cell.angle_beta   90.00
_cell.angle_gamma   90.00
#
_symmetry.space_group_name_H-M   'P 1'
#
loop_
_entity.id
_entity.type
_entity.pdbx_description
1 polymer ?
#
loop_
_entity_poly.entity_id
_entity_poly.type
_entity_poly.pdbx_seq_one_letter_code
_entity_poly.pdbx_strand_id
1 'polypeptide(L)'
;MDNMYVFDEKVGRRKFLKLSAAAAAAAGAGTLTGCGTIGSGEHAIPAGAAGLETWGREAGKWIPSCCNMCGGQSGILAHVVNGVVEKIEPNPWNPTNYTNISTDFFEGYTEEYGCAEGGAICPKGNAGIVQLYDPDRIKKPLKRANRDKSVGADPKWQEISWDQAVEEIAAKMKALRGAGEAHKLLWMSEDHSFTHIQADFCKLFGTPNYVNHSNLCDVARKASFGTVMGDGRPLADFIQPKHIMLFGWNPTSAIK
;
A
#
# COMPACT_ATOMS: atom_id res chain seq x y z
N MET A 1 -23.24 27.33 7.82
CA MET A 1 -22.11 26.92 8.67
C MET A 1 -22.70 26.05 9.75
N ASP A 2 -22.91 24.77 9.47
CA ASP A 2 -23.47 23.81 10.43
C ASP A 2 -22.50 22.63 10.50
N ASN A 3 -21.58 22.70 11.46
CA ASN A 3 -20.69 21.60 11.79
C ASN A 3 -21.49 20.54 12.55
N MET A 4 -21.85 19.47 11.84
CA MET A 4 -22.40 18.26 12.40
C MET A 4 -21.28 17.43 13.03
N TYR A 5 -20.88 17.77 14.26
CA TYR A 5 -20.07 16.88 15.10
C TYR A 5 -21.00 15.88 15.79
N VAL A 6 -20.99 14.63 15.30
CA VAL A 6 -21.71 13.49 15.87
C VAL A 6 -20.95 12.93 17.07
N PHE A 7 -20.92 13.68 18.17
CA PHE A 7 -20.52 13.13 19.48
C PHE A 7 -21.42 13.74 20.56
N ASP A 8 -22.58 13.12 20.78
CA ASP A 8 -23.47 13.39 21.91
C ASP A 8 -22.70 13.15 23.24
N GLU A 9 -22.58 14.19 24.07
CA GLU A 9 -21.78 14.26 25.31
C GLU A 9 -22.32 13.37 26.47
N LYS A 10 -22.78 12.15 26.22
CA LYS A 10 -23.48 11.35 27.27
C LYS A 10 -22.79 10.10 27.79
N VAL A 11 -21.62 9.73 27.26
CA VAL A 11 -20.84 8.60 27.80
C VAL A 11 -19.38 8.98 28.01
N GLY A 12 -19.09 9.59 29.17
CA GLY A 12 -17.71 9.81 29.60
C GLY A 12 -16.98 8.50 29.93
N ARG A 13 -15.63 8.52 29.83
CA ARG A 13 -14.70 7.41 30.12
C ARG A 13 -15.02 6.63 31.41
N ARG A 14 -15.45 7.32 32.47
CA ARG A 14 -15.84 6.71 33.75
C ARG A 14 -17.15 5.90 33.67
N LYS A 15 -18.08 6.32 32.82
CA LYS A 15 -19.37 5.62 32.59
C LYS A 15 -19.15 4.39 31.71
N PHE A 16 -18.26 4.50 30.72
CA PHE A 16 -17.80 3.35 29.92
C PHE A 16 -17.18 2.26 30.81
N LEU A 17 -16.20 2.60 31.65
CA LEU A 17 -15.54 1.62 32.54
C LEU A 17 -16.52 0.94 33.52
N LYS A 18 -17.54 1.67 34.00
CA LYS A 18 -18.58 1.09 34.87
C LYS A 18 -19.51 0.12 34.12
N LEU A 19 -19.87 0.45 32.88
CA LEU A 19 -20.66 -0.44 32.01
C LEU A 19 -19.86 -1.70 31.63
N SER A 20 -18.57 -1.57 31.32
CA SER A 20 -17.69 -2.71 31.04
C SER A 20 -17.53 -3.63 32.24
N ALA A 21 -17.39 -3.08 33.46
CA ALA A 21 -17.30 -3.87 34.69
C ALA A 21 -18.61 -4.59 35.02
N ALA A 22 -19.77 -3.97 34.75
CA ALA A 22 -21.08 -4.60 34.95
C ALA A 22 -21.33 -5.74 33.94
N ALA A 23 -20.88 -5.58 32.69
CA ALA A 23 -20.94 -6.64 31.69
C ALA A 23 -20.04 -7.84 32.05
N ALA A 24 -18.86 -7.58 32.60
CA ALA A 24 -17.96 -8.63 33.08
C ALA A 24 -18.54 -9.41 34.28
N ALA A 25 -19.29 -8.74 35.17
CA ALA A 25 -19.95 -9.41 36.29
C ALA A 25 -21.16 -10.28 35.85
N ALA A 26 -21.87 -9.89 34.79
CA ALA A 26 -22.99 -10.66 34.25
C ALA A 26 -22.53 -11.94 33.48
N ALA A 27 -21.28 -11.97 32.99
CA ALA A 27 -20.69 -13.16 32.39
C ALA A 27 -20.05 -14.12 33.42
N GLY A 28 -20.00 -13.74 34.71
CA GLY A 28 -19.23 -14.41 35.76
C GLY A 28 -19.87 -15.64 36.42
N ALA A 29 -20.98 -16.19 35.89
CA ALA A 29 -21.63 -17.39 36.45
C ALA A 29 -21.76 -18.56 35.45
N GLY A 30 -20.98 -18.56 34.37
CA GLY A 30 -20.92 -19.65 33.40
C GLY A 30 -19.49 -20.14 33.18
N THR A 31 -19.10 -21.18 33.90
CA THR A 31 -18.00 -22.14 33.59
C THR A 31 -16.59 -21.57 33.32
N LEU A 32 -15.75 -21.64 34.35
CA LEU A 32 -14.29 -21.71 34.27
C LEU A 32 -13.84 -23.03 33.59
N THR A 33 -13.90 -23.09 32.27
CA THR A 33 -13.22 -24.11 31.45
C THR A 33 -12.72 -23.49 30.14
N GLY A 34 -11.90 -22.44 30.25
CA GLY A 34 -11.44 -21.62 29.12
C GLY A 34 -9.92 -21.60 28.89
N CYS A 35 -9.18 -22.61 29.36
CA CYS A 35 -7.79 -22.84 28.97
C CYS A 35 -7.70 -24.03 27.99
N GLY A 36 -8.63 -24.08 27.03
CA GLY A 36 -8.54 -24.92 25.85
C GLY A 36 -8.21 -24.03 24.66
N THR A 37 -7.24 -24.45 23.86
CA THR A 37 -6.80 -23.90 22.57
C THR A 37 -7.75 -22.85 21.96
N ILE A 38 -7.26 -21.63 21.71
CA ILE A 38 -7.89 -20.70 20.77
C ILE A 38 -7.69 -21.30 19.36
N GLY A 39 -8.46 -22.34 19.06
CA GLY A 39 -8.76 -22.72 17.70
C GLY A 39 -9.83 -21.77 17.22
N SER A 40 -9.66 -21.19 16.04
CA SER A 40 -10.77 -20.53 15.34
C SER A 40 -11.83 -21.60 15.08
N GLY A 41 -12.81 -21.71 15.97
CA GLY A 41 -13.99 -22.51 15.68
C GLY A 41 -14.57 -21.99 14.38
N GLU A 42 -14.73 -22.86 13.39
CA GLU A 42 -15.52 -22.55 12.21
C GLU A 42 -16.93 -22.19 12.70
N HIS A 43 -17.19 -20.89 12.81
CA HIS A 43 -18.55 -20.42 12.91
C HIS A 43 -19.17 -20.72 11.55
N ALA A 44 -20.04 -21.74 11.51
CA ALA A 44 -20.87 -21.98 10.36
C ALA A 44 -21.61 -20.68 10.03
N ILE A 45 -21.25 -20.08 8.90
CA ILE A 45 -21.99 -18.95 8.33
C ILE A 45 -23.36 -19.53 7.99
N PRO A 46 -24.48 -18.96 8.50
CA PRO A 46 -25.81 -19.42 8.14
C PRO A 46 -25.90 -19.52 6.62
N ALA A 47 -26.22 -20.72 6.11
CA ALA A 47 -26.45 -20.90 4.69
C ALA A 47 -27.46 -19.84 4.23
N GLY A 48 -27.03 -19.01 3.28
CA GLY A 48 -27.71 -17.78 2.92
C GLY A 48 -29.20 -18.00 2.65
N ALA A 49 -30.04 -17.13 3.21
CA ALA A 49 -31.40 -16.94 2.75
C ALA A 49 -31.41 -16.84 1.21
N ALA A 50 -32.34 -17.54 0.57
CA ALA A 50 -32.48 -17.54 -0.89
C ALA A 50 -32.51 -16.08 -1.40
N GLY A 51 -31.52 -15.72 -2.22
CA GLY A 51 -31.36 -14.37 -2.77
C GLY A 51 -30.18 -13.55 -2.23
N LEU A 52 -29.36 -14.07 -1.31
CA LEU A 52 -28.06 -13.46 -1.01
C LEU A 52 -27.10 -13.72 -2.17
N GLU A 53 -26.48 -12.66 -2.71
CA GLU A 53 -25.37 -12.77 -3.64
C GLU A 53 -24.31 -13.71 -3.05
N THR A 54 -23.64 -14.51 -3.90
CA THR A 54 -22.53 -15.34 -3.46
C THR A 54 -21.54 -14.46 -2.70
N TRP A 55 -21.33 -14.75 -1.43
CA TRP A 55 -20.44 -14.04 -0.51
C TRP A 55 -19.43 -15.02 0.09
N GLY A 56 -18.27 -14.52 0.50
CA GLY A 56 -17.18 -15.34 1.06
C GLY A 56 -16.07 -15.64 0.05
N ARG A 57 -15.04 -16.39 0.51
CA ARG A 57 -13.78 -16.60 -0.23
C ARG A 57 -13.97 -17.19 -1.64
N GLU A 58 -14.98 -18.04 -1.80
CA GLU A 58 -15.31 -18.72 -3.06
C GLU A 58 -16.18 -17.86 -4.01
N ALA A 59 -16.69 -16.72 -3.53
CA ALA A 59 -17.41 -15.79 -4.39
C ALA A 59 -16.44 -15.11 -5.35
N GLY A 60 -16.78 -14.98 -6.64
CA GLY A 60 -15.95 -14.21 -7.57
C GLY A 60 -14.57 -14.82 -7.85
N LYS A 61 -13.52 -13.99 -7.90
CA LYS A 61 -12.16 -14.42 -8.29
C LYS A 61 -11.06 -13.71 -7.50
N TRP A 62 -9.93 -14.39 -7.32
CA TRP A 62 -8.71 -13.83 -6.74
C TRP A 62 -7.73 -13.44 -7.84
N ILE A 63 -7.31 -12.17 -7.86
CA ILE A 63 -6.41 -11.63 -8.88
C ILE A 63 -5.07 -11.27 -8.21
N PRO A 64 -3.95 -11.87 -8.66
CA PRO A 64 -2.62 -11.46 -8.20
C PRO A 64 -2.32 -10.00 -8.55
N SER A 65 -1.75 -9.28 -7.58
CA SER A 65 -1.30 -7.90 -7.75
C SER A 65 -0.13 -7.60 -6.79
N CYS A 66 0.28 -6.33 -6.73
CA CYS A 66 1.37 -5.85 -5.89
C CYS A 66 0.88 -4.66 -5.05
N CYS A 67 1.15 -4.69 -3.75
CA CYS A 67 0.82 -3.62 -2.83
C CYS A 67 1.83 -2.47 -2.97
N ASN A 68 1.38 -1.30 -3.41
CA ASN A 68 2.26 -0.12 -3.56
C ASN A 68 2.11 0.90 -2.42
N MET A 69 1.67 0.47 -1.24
CA MET A 69 1.48 1.34 -0.06
C MET A 69 2.81 1.77 0.58
N CYS A 70 3.91 1.10 0.23
CA CYS A 70 5.28 1.49 0.56
C CYS A 70 6.25 0.81 -0.43
N GLY A 71 7.55 1.11 -0.31
CA GLY A 71 8.60 0.51 -1.14
C GLY A 71 8.84 -1.00 -0.94
N GLY A 72 8.09 -1.65 -0.05
CA GLY A 72 8.11 -3.10 0.13
C GLY A 72 7.54 -3.87 -1.04
N GLN A 73 6.53 -3.29 -1.72
CA GLN A 73 5.94 -3.90 -2.92
C GLN A 73 5.48 -5.36 -2.73
N SER A 74 4.95 -5.67 -1.55
CA SER A 74 4.52 -7.03 -1.18
C SER A 74 3.49 -7.58 -2.19
N GLY A 75 3.58 -8.88 -2.49
CA GLY A 75 2.60 -9.56 -3.31
C GLY A 75 1.24 -9.63 -2.61
N ILE A 76 0.17 -9.41 -3.35
CA ILE A 76 -1.19 -9.49 -2.83
C ILE A 76 -2.11 -10.26 -3.76
N LEU A 77 -3.21 -10.73 -3.21
CA LEU A 77 -4.36 -11.27 -3.91
C LEU A 77 -5.54 -10.33 -3.67
N ALA A 78 -6.06 -9.75 -4.74
CA ALA A 78 -7.26 -8.92 -4.70
C ALA A 78 -8.49 -9.79 -4.99
N HIS A 79 -9.41 -9.84 -4.05
CA HIS A 79 -10.67 -10.58 -4.18
C HIS A 79 -11.71 -9.72 -4.87
N VAL A 80 -12.16 -10.16 -6.04
CA VAL A 80 -13.10 -9.42 -6.89
C VAL A 80 -14.42 -10.16 -6.98
N VAL A 81 -15.46 -9.57 -6.41
CA VAL A 81 -16.85 -10.06 -6.44
C VAL A 81 -17.69 -9.04 -7.20
N ASN A 82 -18.43 -9.48 -8.22
CA ASN A 82 -19.28 -8.61 -9.03
C ASN A 82 -18.58 -7.36 -9.60
N GLY A 83 -17.28 -7.48 -9.93
CA GLY A 83 -16.46 -6.39 -10.45
C GLY A 83 -15.93 -5.41 -9.40
N VAL A 84 -16.20 -5.65 -8.11
CA VAL A 84 -15.74 -4.85 -6.98
C VAL A 84 -14.65 -5.61 -6.24
N VAL A 85 -13.52 -4.95 -5.96
CA VAL A 85 -12.52 -5.46 -5.03
C VAL A 85 -13.10 -5.29 -3.63
N GLU A 86 -13.25 -6.38 -2.89
CA GLU A 86 -13.79 -6.34 -1.51
C GLU A 86 -12.76 -6.68 -0.44
N LYS A 87 -11.68 -7.37 -0.81
CA LYS A 87 -10.64 -7.82 0.12
C LYS A 87 -9.27 -7.87 -0.53
N ILE A 88 -8.24 -7.65 0.29
CA ILE A 88 -6.84 -7.87 -0.03
C ILE A 88 -6.27 -8.89 0.96
N GLU A 89 -5.69 -9.96 0.42
CA GLU A 89 -4.93 -10.95 1.17
C GLU A 89 -3.47 -10.96 0.70
N PRO A 90 -2.53 -11.42 1.55
CA PRO A 90 -1.16 -11.66 1.11
C PRO A 90 -1.12 -12.76 0.06
N ASN A 91 -0.20 -12.65 -0.89
CA ASN A 91 0.06 -13.69 -1.87
C ASN A 91 1.08 -14.70 -1.29
N PRO A 92 0.69 -15.95 -0.98
CA PRO A 92 1.60 -16.93 -0.37
C PRO A 92 2.68 -17.44 -1.34
N TRP A 93 2.52 -17.21 -2.65
CA TRP A 93 3.55 -17.51 -3.66
C TRP A 93 4.61 -16.40 -3.77
N ASN A 94 4.47 -15.29 -3.04
CA ASN A 94 5.41 -14.18 -3.11
C ASN A 94 6.36 -14.18 -1.89
N PRO A 95 7.69 -14.30 -2.10
CA PRO A 95 8.68 -14.37 -1.00
C PRO A 95 8.74 -13.10 -0.16
N THR A 96 8.42 -11.93 -0.74
CA THR A 96 8.44 -10.65 -0.04
C THR A 96 7.40 -10.59 1.09
N ASN A 97 6.36 -11.42 1.04
CA ASN A 97 5.35 -11.53 2.09
C ASN A 97 5.81 -12.34 3.31
N TYR A 98 6.99 -12.96 3.27
CA TYR A 98 7.52 -13.80 4.35
C TYR A 98 8.84 -13.27 4.95
N THR A 99 9.41 -12.20 4.39
CA THR A 99 10.68 -11.59 4.86
C THR A 99 11.82 -12.60 5.04
N ASN A 100 11.88 -13.63 4.20
CA ASN A 100 12.90 -14.67 4.30
C ASN A 100 13.92 -14.53 3.16
N ILE A 101 15.19 -14.35 3.54
CA ILE A 101 16.35 -14.41 2.64
C ILE A 101 17.24 -15.63 2.90
N SER A 102 16.92 -16.48 3.88
CA SER A 102 17.63 -17.71 4.11
C SER A 102 17.37 -18.71 3.00
N THR A 103 18.36 -19.56 2.78
CA THR A 103 18.38 -20.57 1.72
C THR A 103 17.30 -21.63 1.88
N ASP A 104 16.66 -21.68 3.05
CA ASP A 104 15.57 -22.58 3.39
C ASP A 104 14.18 -22.05 3.00
N PHE A 105 14.06 -20.85 2.41
CA PHE A 105 12.76 -20.29 2.01
C PHE A 105 11.89 -21.25 1.17
N PHE A 106 12.54 -22.01 0.29
CA PHE A 106 11.84 -22.98 -0.57
C PHE A 106 11.60 -24.34 0.12
N GLU A 107 12.07 -24.54 1.35
CA GLU A 107 11.73 -25.73 2.12
C GLU A 107 10.23 -25.71 2.43
N GLY A 108 9.52 -26.71 1.89
CA GLY A 108 8.07 -26.77 2.01
C GLY A 108 7.30 -25.90 1.02
N TYR A 109 7.95 -25.14 0.14
CA TYR A 109 7.25 -24.41 -0.93
C TYR A 109 6.67 -25.38 -1.97
N THR A 110 5.40 -25.20 -2.35
CA THR A 110 4.82 -25.93 -3.49
C THR A 110 4.10 -25.01 -4.46
N GLU A 111 3.89 -25.51 -5.67
CA GLU A 111 3.03 -24.85 -6.65
C GLU A 111 1.58 -24.75 -6.15
N GLU A 112 1.11 -25.73 -5.35
CA GLU A 112 -0.27 -25.81 -4.88
C GLU A 112 -0.60 -24.79 -3.79
N TYR A 113 0.29 -24.58 -2.81
CA TYR A 113 -0.01 -23.74 -1.65
C TYR A 113 1.01 -22.60 -1.40
N GLY A 114 2.06 -22.49 -2.21
CA GLY A 114 3.10 -21.47 -2.05
C GLY A 114 3.98 -21.76 -0.83
N CYS A 115 4.36 -20.70 -0.10
CA CYS A 115 5.09 -20.81 1.16
C CYS A 115 4.25 -21.58 2.21
N ALA A 116 4.84 -22.58 2.86
CA ALA A 116 4.14 -23.46 3.79
C ALA A 116 3.54 -22.72 5.00
N GLU A 117 4.18 -21.64 5.46
CA GLU A 117 3.66 -20.81 6.55
C GLU A 117 2.64 -19.74 6.08
N GLY A 118 2.39 -19.65 4.77
CA GLY A 118 1.51 -18.66 4.16
C GLY A 118 2.20 -17.32 3.87
N GLY A 119 1.41 -16.27 3.62
CA GLY A 119 1.92 -14.91 3.41
C GLY A 119 1.45 -13.96 4.51
N ALA A 120 2.23 -12.90 4.77
CA ALA A 120 1.83 -11.81 5.66
C ALA A 120 1.60 -10.50 4.88
N ILE A 121 0.68 -9.68 5.38
CA ILE A 121 0.47 -8.31 4.89
C ILE A 121 0.30 -7.37 6.08
N CYS A 122 0.93 -6.19 6.02
CA CYS A 122 0.78 -5.20 7.07
C CYS A 122 -0.59 -4.50 7.01
N PRO A 123 -1.03 -3.80 8.08
CA PRO A 123 -2.31 -3.09 8.11
C PRO A 123 -2.46 -2.06 6.98
N LYS A 124 -1.37 -1.42 6.53
CA LYS A 124 -1.40 -0.47 5.39
C LYS A 124 -1.83 -1.18 4.09
N GLY A 125 -1.30 -2.37 3.84
CA GLY A 125 -1.62 -3.13 2.64
C GLY A 125 -3.06 -3.61 2.63
N ASN A 126 -3.57 -4.08 3.77
CA ASN A 126 -4.97 -4.45 3.92
C ASN A 126 -5.92 -3.24 3.73
N ALA A 127 -5.57 -2.08 4.30
CA ALA A 127 -6.32 -0.83 4.14
C ALA A 127 -6.18 -0.18 2.75
N GLY A 128 -5.26 -0.66 1.90
CA GLY A 128 -4.97 -0.06 0.59
C GLY A 128 -6.18 -0.02 -0.34
N ILE A 129 -7.17 -0.89 -0.11
CA ILE A 129 -8.44 -0.91 -0.85
C ILE A 129 -9.19 0.43 -0.81
N VAL A 130 -9.06 1.20 0.27
CA VAL A 130 -9.73 2.49 0.44
C VAL A 130 -9.23 3.51 -0.59
N GLN A 131 -7.97 3.45 -1.03
CA GLN A 131 -7.45 4.34 -2.06
C GLN A 131 -8.13 4.14 -3.43
N LEU A 132 -8.55 2.90 -3.74
CA LEU A 132 -9.23 2.60 -4.99
C LEU A 132 -10.61 3.27 -5.04
N TYR A 133 -11.29 3.29 -3.90
CA TYR A 133 -12.67 3.77 -3.71
C TYR A 133 -12.79 5.15 -3.06
N ASP A 134 -11.67 5.88 -2.95
CA ASP A 134 -11.65 7.21 -2.38
C ASP A 134 -12.60 8.15 -3.16
N PRO A 135 -13.59 8.79 -2.51
CA PRO A 135 -14.52 9.69 -3.17
C PRO A 135 -13.83 10.90 -3.83
N ASP A 136 -12.69 11.33 -3.30
CA ASP A 136 -11.91 12.49 -3.74
C ASP A 136 -10.89 12.15 -4.84
N ARG A 137 -10.82 10.88 -5.27
CA ARG A 137 -9.92 10.45 -6.33
C ARG A 137 -10.17 11.20 -7.64
N ILE A 138 -9.08 11.62 -8.28
CA ILE A 138 -9.11 12.23 -9.62
C ILE A 138 -9.52 11.18 -10.66
N LYS A 139 -10.67 11.41 -11.33
CA LYS A 139 -11.26 10.47 -12.31
C LYS A 139 -11.01 10.85 -13.76
N LYS A 140 -10.61 12.11 -14.01
CA LYS A 140 -10.40 12.66 -15.35
C LYS A 140 -9.20 13.62 -15.36
N PRO A 141 -8.56 13.84 -16.52
CA PRO A 141 -7.54 14.87 -16.67
C PRO A 141 -8.11 16.27 -16.34
N LEU A 142 -7.30 17.08 -15.66
CA LEU A 142 -7.66 18.43 -15.25
C LEU A 142 -6.63 19.45 -15.75
N LYS A 143 -7.11 20.62 -16.15
CA LYS A 143 -6.28 21.78 -16.53
C LYS A 143 -6.55 22.95 -15.60
N ARG A 144 -5.49 23.59 -15.15
CA ARG A 144 -5.56 24.79 -14.31
C ARG A 144 -6.03 25.96 -15.17
N ALA A 145 -7.11 26.63 -14.78
CA ALA A 145 -7.56 27.86 -15.45
C ALA A 145 -6.95 29.13 -14.83
N ASN A 146 -6.63 29.12 -13.53
CA ASN A 146 -5.97 30.25 -12.89
C ASN A 146 -4.47 30.31 -13.23
N ARG A 147 -3.98 31.48 -13.65
CA ARG A 147 -2.55 31.70 -13.92
C ARG A 147 -1.74 31.88 -12.65
N ASP A 148 -2.35 32.34 -11.57
CA ASP A 148 -1.68 32.43 -10.28
C ASP A 148 -1.41 31.03 -9.70
N LYS A 149 -0.16 30.82 -9.30
CA LYS A 149 0.35 29.58 -8.72
C LYS A 149 0.92 29.79 -7.31
N SER A 150 0.69 30.97 -6.73
CA SER A 150 1.08 31.26 -5.36
C SER A 150 0.37 30.32 -4.37
N VAL A 151 0.97 30.13 -3.19
CA VAL A 151 0.40 29.29 -2.14
C VAL A 151 -0.95 29.88 -1.70
N GLY A 152 -2.01 29.07 -1.73
CA GLY A 152 -3.37 29.49 -1.37
C GLY A 152 -4.21 30.02 -2.53
N ALA A 153 -3.64 30.26 -3.72
CA ALA A 153 -4.41 30.64 -4.89
C ALA A 153 -5.27 29.46 -5.39
N ASP A 154 -6.57 29.71 -5.61
CA ASP A 154 -7.49 28.71 -6.15
C ASP A 154 -7.10 28.37 -7.60
N PRO A 155 -6.74 27.11 -7.91
CA PRO A 155 -6.32 26.70 -9.26
C PRO A 155 -7.43 26.79 -10.31
N LYS A 156 -8.71 26.81 -9.93
CA LYS A 156 -9.85 26.78 -10.85
C LYS A 156 -9.70 25.65 -11.88
N TRP A 157 -9.57 24.41 -11.41
CA TRP A 157 -9.42 23.24 -12.28
C TRP A 157 -10.62 23.05 -13.21
N GLN A 158 -10.34 22.71 -14.46
CA GLN A 158 -11.34 22.38 -15.47
C GLN A 158 -11.06 20.99 -16.02
N GLU A 159 -12.09 20.16 -16.16
CA GLU A 159 -11.96 18.86 -16.82
C GLU A 159 -11.62 19.05 -18.30
N ILE A 160 -10.69 18.23 -18.79
CA ILE A 160 -10.32 18.15 -20.21
C ILE A 160 -10.27 16.68 -20.65
N SER A 161 -10.30 16.44 -21.96
CA SER A 161 -10.15 15.08 -22.49
C SER A 161 -8.72 14.57 -22.35
N TRP A 162 -8.54 13.25 -22.41
CA TRP A 162 -7.22 12.62 -22.47
C TRP A 162 -6.43 13.08 -23.69
N ASP A 163 -7.06 13.13 -24.86
CA ASP A 163 -6.42 13.59 -26.09
C ASP A 163 -5.92 15.02 -25.96
N GLN A 164 -6.74 15.93 -25.42
CA GLN A 164 -6.33 17.31 -25.17
C GLN A 164 -5.16 17.39 -24.18
N ALA A 165 -5.21 16.62 -23.08
CA ALA A 165 -4.15 16.64 -22.08
C ALA A 165 -2.81 16.18 -22.67
N VAL A 166 -2.81 15.08 -23.42
CA VAL A 166 -1.62 14.53 -24.07
C VAL A 166 -1.11 15.46 -25.16
N GLU A 167 -1.98 15.99 -26.02
CA GLU A 167 -1.64 16.93 -27.10
C GLU A 167 -0.96 18.19 -26.54
N GLU A 168 -1.55 18.82 -25.51
CA GLU A 168 -1.02 20.05 -24.92
C GLU A 168 0.34 19.85 -24.25
N ILE A 169 0.53 18.73 -23.54
CA ILE A 169 1.82 18.38 -22.92
C ILE A 169 2.85 18.08 -24.00
N ALA A 170 2.50 17.23 -24.97
CA ALA A 170 3.39 16.85 -26.06
C ALA A 170 3.81 18.05 -26.91
N ALA A 171 2.91 19.00 -27.19
CA ALA A 171 3.20 20.22 -27.93
C ALA A 171 4.29 21.05 -27.24
N LYS A 172 4.21 21.24 -25.92
CA LYS A 172 5.24 21.94 -25.14
C LYS A 172 6.58 21.22 -25.17
N MET A 173 6.56 19.89 -25.04
CA MET A 173 7.77 19.07 -25.10
C MET A 173 8.41 19.09 -26.49
N LYS A 174 7.62 19.02 -27.56
CA LYS A 174 8.09 19.16 -28.95
C LYS A 174 8.69 20.54 -29.19
N ALA A 175 8.08 21.61 -28.66
CA ALA A 175 8.61 22.97 -28.77
C ALA A 175 10.00 23.10 -28.10
N LEU A 176 10.16 22.55 -26.88
CA LEU A 176 11.47 22.49 -26.21
C LEU A 176 12.51 21.75 -27.05
N ARG A 177 12.14 20.57 -27.56
CA ARG A 177 13.06 19.76 -28.37
C ARG A 177 13.42 20.44 -29.70
N GLY A 178 12.45 21.02 -30.39
CA GLY A 178 12.65 21.73 -31.66
C GLY A 178 13.53 22.99 -31.52
N ALA A 179 13.49 23.64 -30.35
CA ALA A 179 14.36 24.76 -30.02
C ALA A 179 15.77 24.36 -29.55
N GLY A 180 16.10 23.06 -29.47
CA GLY A 180 17.36 22.59 -28.89
C GLY A 180 17.42 22.72 -27.36
N GLU A 181 16.28 22.91 -26.70
CA GLU A 181 16.15 23.18 -25.27
C GLU A 181 15.57 22.00 -24.49
N ALA A 182 15.72 20.77 -25.00
CA ALA A 182 15.21 19.55 -24.36
C ALA A 182 15.69 19.41 -22.90
N HIS A 183 16.91 19.88 -22.60
CA HIS A 183 17.48 19.92 -21.27
C HIS A 183 16.67 20.74 -20.25
N LYS A 184 15.75 21.63 -20.66
CA LYS A 184 14.90 22.40 -19.73
C LYS A 184 13.76 21.58 -19.13
N LEU A 185 13.48 20.38 -19.64
CA LEU A 185 12.48 19.49 -19.05
C LEU A 185 13.02 18.88 -17.75
N LEU A 186 12.41 19.21 -16.61
CA LEU A 186 12.59 18.49 -15.35
C LEU A 186 11.54 17.37 -15.25
N TRP A 187 12.00 16.14 -15.06
CA TRP A 187 11.13 14.98 -14.83
C TRP A 187 11.31 14.48 -13.39
N MET A 188 10.24 14.54 -12.60
CA MET A 188 10.24 14.08 -11.22
C MET A 188 9.47 12.76 -11.13
N SER A 189 10.08 11.74 -10.53
CA SER A 189 9.43 10.44 -10.34
C SER A 189 9.56 9.92 -8.91
N GLU A 190 8.67 8.98 -8.60
CA GLU A 190 8.83 8.07 -7.48
C GLU A 190 9.94 7.03 -7.80
N ASP A 191 10.48 6.28 -6.82
CA ASP A 191 11.66 5.41 -7.01
C ASP A 191 11.37 3.88 -7.01
N HIS A 192 10.10 3.47 -7.05
CA HIS A 192 9.63 2.08 -6.99
C HIS A 192 8.80 1.65 -8.21
N SER A 193 8.21 2.57 -8.99
CA SER A 193 7.37 2.20 -10.15
C SER A 193 7.84 2.81 -11.48
N PHE A 194 8.04 1.96 -12.48
CA PHE A 194 8.34 2.33 -13.87
C PHE A 194 9.57 3.24 -14.05
N THR A 195 10.53 3.20 -13.12
CA THR A 195 11.69 4.11 -13.10
C THR A 195 12.60 3.95 -14.33
N HIS A 196 12.78 2.72 -14.82
CA HIS A 196 13.62 2.44 -16.00
C HIS A 196 13.04 3.05 -17.27
N ILE A 197 11.73 2.86 -17.53
CA ILE A 197 11.06 3.41 -18.70
C ILE A 197 11.04 4.94 -18.65
N GLN A 198 10.84 5.54 -17.47
CA GLN A 198 10.90 6.98 -17.29
C GLN A 198 12.32 7.55 -17.53
N ALA A 199 13.35 6.86 -17.02
CA ALA A 199 14.74 7.24 -17.24
C ALA A 199 15.11 7.16 -18.74
N ASP A 200 14.71 6.08 -19.42
CA ASP A 200 14.98 5.89 -20.84
C ASP A 200 14.21 6.90 -21.69
N PHE A 201 12.98 7.23 -21.32
CA PHE A 201 12.25 8.33 -21.93
C PHE A 201 13.00 9.65 -21.82
N CYS A 202 13.52 10.00 -20.64
CA CYS A 202 14.28 11.24 -20.45
C CYS A 202 15.55 11.28 -21.30
N LYS A 203 16.29 10.16 -21.37
CA LYS A 203 17.47 10.03 -22.24
C LYS A 203 17.11 10.20 -23.72
N LEU A 204 16.06 9.53 -24.19
CA LEU A 204 15.59 9.60 -25.58
C LEU A 204 15.04 10.99 -25.95
N PHE A 205 14.42 11.68 -24.99
CA PHE A 205 13.97 13.06 -25.16
C PHE A 205 15.15 14.05 -25.23
N GLY A 206 16.26 13.74 -24.55
CA GLY A 206 17.45 14.57 -24.49
C GLY A 206 17.50 15.48 -23.26
N THR A 207 16.84 15.09 -22.16
CA THR A 207 16.99 15.79 -20.87
C THR A 207 17.86 15.00 -19.89
N PRO A 208 18.87 15.64 -19.27
CA PRO A 208 19.61 15.04 -18.17
C PRO A 208 18.87 15.19 -16.82
N ASN A 209 17.79 15.98 -16.78
CA ASN A 209 17.11 16.38 -15.54
C ASN A 209 16.03 15.36 -15.14
N TYR A 210 16.43 14.10 -14.98
CA TYR A 210 15.61 13.06 -14.37
C TYR A 210 15.95 12.95 -12.89
N VAL A 211 14.98 13.25 -12.03
CA VAL A 211 15.14 13.27 -10.58
C VAL A 211 14.13 12.33 -9.94
N ASN A 212 14.62 11.42 -9.11
CA ASN A 212 13.80 10.54 -8.27
C ASN A 212 13.84 11.01 -6.81
N HIS A 213 12.87 10.57 -6.01
CA HIS A 213 12.82 10.92 -4.59
C HIS A 213 13.90 10.19 -3.74
N SER A 214 14.73 9.31 -4.33
CA SER A 214 15.69 8.50 -3.58
C SER A 214 16.64 9.34 -2.72
N ASN A 215 17.00 10.55 -3.19
CA ASN A 215 17.82 11.52 -2.46
C ASN A 215 17.23 11.92 -1.09
N LEU A 216 15.91 11.85 -0.93
CA LEU A 216 15.20 12.09 0.34
C LEU A 216 14.91 10.81 1.13
N CYS A 217 15.13 9.63 0.54
CA CYS A 217 14.73 8.34 1.11
C CYS A 217 15.90 7.62 1.79
N ASP A 218 16.76 6.93 1.03
CA ASP A 218 17.77 6.00 1.58
C ASP A 218 19.17 6.13 0.93
N VAL A 219 19.48 7.26 0.30
CA VAL A 219 20.76 7.45 -0.40
C VAL A 219 21.98 7.35 0.51
N ALA A 220 21.93 7.89 1.73
CA ALA A 220 23.05 7.76 2.67
C ALA A 220 23.32 6.30 3.04
N ARG A 221 22.25 5.52 3.26
CA ARG A 221 22.32 4.07 3.54
C ARG A 221 22.89 3.29 2.36
N LYS A 222 22.43 3.59 1.14
CA LYS A 222 22.94 2.96 -0.09
C LYS A 222 24.42 3.23 -0.31
N ALA A 223 24.86 4.47 -0.09
CA ALA A 223 26.25 4.84 -0.23
C ALA A 223 27.13 4.08 0.78
N SER A 224 26.74 4.06 2.06
CA SER A 224 27.52 3.37 3.10
C SER A 224 27.63 1.86 2.85
N PHE A 225 26.51 1.18 2.59
CA PHE A 225 26.56 -0.26 2.34
C PHE A 225 27.22 -0.59 1.00
N GLY A 226 26.98 0.19 -0.05
CA GLY A 226 27.62 -0.03 -1.35
C GLY A 226 29.14 0.09 -1.28
N THR A 227 29.68 1.03 -0.50
CA THR A 227 31.14 1.19 -0.36
C THR A 227 31.77 0.11 0.53
N VAL A 228 31.07 -0.38 1.54
CA VAL A 228 31.64 -1.35 2.51
C VAL A 228 31.38 -2.80 2.12
N MET A 229 30.19 -3.11 1.62
CA MET A 229 29.69 -4.46 1.38
C MET A 229 29.53 -4.78 -0.11
N GLY A 230 29.62 -3.79 -1.01
CA GLY A 230 29.39 -3.97 -2.45
C GLY A 230 27.91 -4.07 -2.84
N ASP A 231 26.99 -4.04 -1.88
CA ASP A 231 25.53 -4.02 -2.07
C ASP A 231 24.95 -2.79 -1.37
N GLY A 232 24.12 -2.00 -2.06
CA GLY A 232 23.49 -0.80 -1.50
C GLY A 232 22.29 -1.10 -0.59
N ARG A 233 21.73 -2.30 -0.62
CA ARG A 233 20.56 -2.67 0.20
C ARG A 233 20.65 -4.12 0.69
N PRO A 234 21.69 -4.46 1.48
CA PRO A 234 21.78 -5.80 2.05
C PRO A 234 20.56 -6.05 2.93
N LEU A 235 19.96 -7.23 2.75
CA LEU A 235 18.89 -7.72 3.59
C LEU A 235 19.50 -8.41 4.82
N ALA A 236 18.88 -8.24 5.98
CA ALA A 236 19.30 -8.87 7.21
C ALA A 236 18.52 -10.16 7.43
N ASP A 237 19.19 -11.20 7.92
CA ASP A 237 18.54 -12.42 8.37
C ASP A 237 17.90 -12.18 9.75
N PHE A 238 16.57 -12.20 9.78
CA PHE A 238 15.77 -12.07 11.01
C PHE A 238 15.38 -13.40 11.64
N ILE A 239 15.65 -14.53 10.98
CA ILE A 239 15.20 -15.86 11.39
C ILE A 239 16.24 -16.50 12.31
N GLN A 240 17.53 -16.46 11.95
CA GLN A 240 18.60 -17.13 12.70
C GLN A 240 19.50 -16.24 13.59
N PRO A 241 19.22 -14.95 13.89
CA PRO A 241 20.16 -14.13 14.65
C PRO A 241 20.18 -14.53 16.13
N LYS A 242 21.38 -14.63 16.70
CA LYS A 242 21.55 -14.76 18.17
C LYS A 242 21.38 -13.42 18.89
N HIS A 243 21.67 -12.32 18.20
CA HIS A 243 21.58 -10.95 18.70
C HIS A 243 21.24 -10.00 17.54
N ILE A 244 20.36 -9.03 17.79
CA ILE A 244 20.00 -7.97 16.84
C ILE A 244 20.28 -6.62 17.49
N MET A 245 20.93 -5.71 16.76
CA MET A 245 21.19 -4.34 17.18
C MET A 245 20.53 -3.37 16.21
N LEU A 246 19.67 -2.48 16.73
CA LEU A 246 18.89 -1.54 15.92
C LEU A 246 19.29 -0.10 16.23
N PHE A 247 19.79 0.62 15.22
CA PHE A 247 20.10 2.04 15.32
C PHE A 247 18.99 2.88 14.70
N GLY A 248 18.06 3.36 15.51
CA GLY A 248 16.98 4.25 15.06
C GLY A 248 15.95 3.60 14.12
N TRP A 249 15.97 2.27 13.97
CA TRP A 249 15.05 1.54 13.11
C TRP A 249 13.95 0.84 13.91
N ASN A 250 12.70 0.95 13.43
CA ASN A 250 11.55 0.23 13.96
C ASN A 250 10.98 -0.76 12.93
N PRO A 251 11.42 -2.03 12.95
CA PRO A 251 11.02 -3.04 11.99
C PRO A 251 9.59 -3.56 12.20
N THR A 252 8.82 -3.08 13.18
CA THR A 252 7.43 -3.54 13.39
C THR A 252 6.38 -2.59 12.84
N SER A 253 6.71 -1.29 12.73
CA SER A 253 5.80 -0.26 12.23
C SER A 253 6.21 0.30 10.87
N ALA A 254 7.51 0.30 10.56
CA ALA A 254 8.08 0.82 9.34
C ALA A 254 8.56 -0.30 8.40
N ILE A 255 7.84 -1.44 8.40
CA ILE A 255 8.12 -2.55 7.49
C ILE A 255 7.96 -2.05 6.06
N LYS A 256 9.06 -2.13 5.32
CA LYS A 256 9.10 -2.24 3.87
C LYS A 256 9.26 -3.73 3.59
#